data_AF-A0A0M2NHV8-F1
#
_entry.id   AF-A0A0M2NHV8-F1
#
_cell.length_a   1.000
_cell.length_b   1.000
_cell.length_c   1.000
_cell.angle_alpha   90.00
_cell.angle_beta   90.00
_cell.angle_gamma   90.00
#
_symmetry.space_group_name_H-M   'P 1'
#
loop_
_entity.id
_entity.type
_entity.pdbx_description
1 polymer ?
#
loop_
_entity_poly.entity_id
_entity_poly.type
_entity_poly.pdbx_seq_one_letter_code
_entity_poly.pdbx_strand_id
1 'polypeptide(L)'
;MQAVPLELRDANAFVEKLHRHHAPVYRDKFRIGCTEHGKLVGVVQAARPVARNLDDGRTLEVVRCCTDGTKNVCTFLLGRIRRIAQAMGYTKIISYILETESGVSYKAAGWHKAADVRGHSWDCPNRPRQTTAPVCNKQRWELTL
;
A
#
# COMPACT_ATOMS: atom_id res chain seq x y z
N MET A 1 -13.06 9.31 12.51
CA MET A 1 -11.72 8.80 12.16
C MET A 1 -10.63 9.78 12.54
N GLN A 2 -9.58 9.28 13.18
CA GLN A 2 -8.37 10.03 13.54
C GLN A 2 -7.13 9.29 13.02
N ALA A 3 -6.18 10.04 12.47
CA ALA A 3 -4.89 9.49 12.06
C ALA A 3 -3.95 9.47 13.27
N VAL A 4 -3.26 8.35 13.47
CA VAL A 4 -2.31 8.17 14.58
C VAL A 4 -0.98 7.64 14.05
N PRO A 5 0.16 8.00 14.67
CA PRO A 5 1.42 7.30 14.42
C PRO A 5 1.28 5.83 14.85
N LEU A 6 2.03 4.94 14.21
CA LEU A 6 1.94 3.51 14.48
C LEU A 6 3.31 2.84 14.34
N GLU A 7 3.64 1.99 15.30
CA GLU A 7 4.86 1.19 15.28
C GLU A 7 4.77 0.03 14.29
N LEU A 8 5.93 -0.42 13.78
CA LEU A 8 5.98 -1.40 12.68
C LEU A 8 5.38 -2.73 13.14
N ARG A 9 5.69 -3.09 14.39
CA ARG A 9 5.18 -4.28 15.04
C ARG A 9 3.66 -4.29 15.08
N ASP A 10 3.05 -3.17 15.47
CA ASP A 10 1.59 -3.07 15.61
C ASP A 10 0.90 -3.04 14.24
N ALA A 11 1.49 -2.37 13.25
CA ALA A 11 1.01 -2.40 11.88
C ALA A 11 1.02 -3.83 11.31
N ASN A 12 2.14 -4.55 11.46
CA ASN A 12 2.26 -5.92 10.99
C ASN A 12 1.31 -6.87 11.73
N ALA A 13 1.14 -6.72 13.05
CA ALA A 13 0.19 -7.52 13.82
C ALA A 13 -1.27 -7.29 13.37
N PHE A 14 -1.64 -6.04 13.06
CA PHE A 14 -2.96 -5.72 12.50
C PHE A 14 -3.17 -6.37 11.13
N VAL A 15 -2.17 -6.28 10.24
CA VAL A 15 -2.22 -6.89 8.90
C VAL A 15 -2.32 -8.41 9.01
N GLU A 16 -1.53 -9.05 9.87
CA GLU A 16 -1.54 -10.51 10.05
C GLU A 16 -2.89 -11.04 10.51
N LYS A 17 -3.55 -10.31 11.43
CA LYS A 17 -4.88 -10.67 11.93
C LYS A 17 -5.95 -10.69 10.82
N LEU A 18 -5.88 -9.78 9.86
CA LEU A 18 -6.91 -9.58 8.83
C LEU A 18 -6.56 -10.18 7.46
N HIS A 19 -5.27 -10.26 7.12
CA HIS A 19 -4.77 -10.81 5.86
C HIS A 19 -3.76 -11.93 6.11
N ARG A 20 -4.27 -13.13 6.38
CA ARG A 20 -3.46 -14.35 6.60
C ARG A 20 -2.51 -14.72 5.46
N HIS A 21 -2.62 -14.10 4.29
CA HIS A 21 -1.84 -14.39 3.09
C HIS A 21 -0.72 -13.37 2.80
N HIS A 22 -0.59 -12.31 3.59
CA HIS A 22 0.46 -11.31 3.38
C HIS A 22 1.58 -11.47 4.40
N ALA A 23 2.80 -11.67 3.90
CA ALA A 23 3.99 -11.59 4.72
C ALA A 23 4.12 -10.19 5.35
N PRO A 24 4.65 -10.10 6.58
CA PRO A 24 4.88 -8.85 7.28
C PRO A 24 5.85 -7.97 6.47
N VAL A 25 5.65 -6.65 6.56
CA VAL A 25 6.56 -5.69 5.92
C VAL A 25 7.82 -5.59 6.77
N TYR A 26 8.97 -5.91 6.16
CA TYR A 26 10.25 -5.88 6.85
C TYR A 26 10.77 -4.44 7.07
N ARG A 27 10.54 -3.54 6.10
CA ARG A 27 10.90 -2.11 6.18
C ARG A 27 9.92 -1.27 5.35
N ASP A 28 9.45 -0.18 5.94
CA ASP A 28 8.72 0.90 5.27
C ASP A 28 9.42 2.25 5.55
N LYS A 29 9.02 3.29 4.82
CA LYS A 29 9.47 4.66 5.09
C LYS A 29 8.69 5.26 6.25
N PHE A 30 7.37 5.08 6.22
CA PHE A 30 6.47 5.50 7.29
C PHE A 30 5.14 4.75 7.19
N ARG A 31 4.36 4.83 8.26
CA ARG A 31 3.05 4.18 8.39
C ARG A 31 2.11 4.99 9.27
N ILE A 32 0.82 4.76 9.10
CA ILE A 32 -0.23 5.50 9.78
C ILE A 32 -1.33 4.52 10.18
N GLY A 33 -1.81 4.66 11.42
CA GLY A 33 -3.04 4.02 11.88
C GLY A 33 -4.25 4.93 11.69
N CYS A 34 -5.41 4.35 11.46
CA CYS A 34 -6.71 5.02 11.58
C CYS A 34 -7.42 4.49 12.81
N THR A 35 -7.81 5.39 13.71
CA THR A 35 -8.66 5.05 14.85
C THR A 35 -10.08 5.60 14.68
N GLU A 36 -11.05 4.83 15.15
CA GLU A 36 -12.44 5.24 15.26
C GLU A 36 -13.01 4.75 16.60
N HIS A 37 -13.66 5.64 17.35
CA HIS A 37 -14.13 5.37 18.73
C HIS A 37 -13.05 4.73 19.64
N GLY A 38 -11.80 5.22 19.53
CA GLY A 38 -10.66 4.73 20.32
C GLY A 38 -10.09 3.38 19.88
N LYS A 39 -10.62 2.75 18.82
CA LYS A 39 -10.14 1.46 18.30
C LYS A 39 -9.36 1.65 17.00
N LEU A 40 -8.27 0.91 16.80
CA LEU A 40 -7.57 0.85 15.53
C LEU A 40 -8.42 0.08 14.51
N VAL A 41 -8.83 0.75 13.44
CA VAL A 41 -9.73 0.20 12.39
C VAL A 41 -9.06 0.07 11.03
N GLY A 42 -7.82 0.57 10.90
CA GLY A 42 -7.04 0.36 9.69
C GLY A 42 -5.62 0.87 9.81
N VAL A 43 -4.78 0.40 8.89
CA VAL A 43 -3.36 0.73 8.80
C VAL A 43 -2.97 0.93 7.34
N VAL A 44 -2.03 1.83 7.11
CA VAL A 44 -1.40 2.03 5.80
C VAL A 44 0.10 2.16 5.97
N GLN A 45 0.86 1.51 5.09
CA GLN A 45 2.32 1.51 5.07
C GLN A 45 2.81 1.98 3.71
N ALA A 46 3.73 2.95 3.72
CA ALA A 46 4.33 3.51 2.54
C ALA A 46 5.84 3.25 2.52
N ALA A 47 6.34 2.72 1.41
CA ALA A 47 7.72 2.31 1.24
C ALA A 47 8.29 2.75 -0.11
N ARG A 48 9.54 2.34 -0.38
CA ARG A 48 10.12 2.47 -1.71
C ARG A 48 9.37 1.57 -2.70
N PRO A 49 9.25 1.98 -3.97
CA PRO A 49 8.72 1.11 -5.00
C PRO A 49 9.45 -0.22 -5.09
N VAL A 50 8.69 -1.32 -5.17
CA VAL A 50 9.26 -2.66 -5.36
C VAL A 50 9.77 -2.82 -6.80
N ALA A 51 9.05 -2.22 -7.75
CA ALA A 51 9.45 -2.18 -9.15
C ALA A 51 10.59 -1.18 -9.36
N ARG A 52 11.78 -1.69 -9.72
CA ARG A 52 13.02 -0.90 -9.83
C ARG A 52 12.94 0.29 -10.78
N ASN A 53 12.18 0.16 -11.86
CA ASN A 53 11.96 1.22 -12.83
C ASN A 53 11.14 2.40 -12.27
N LEU A 54 10.44 2.18 -11.15
CA LEU A 54 9.69 3.23 -10.45
C LEU A 54 10.41 3.73 -9.19
N ASP A 55 11.46 3.05 -8.73
CA ASP A 55 12.26 3.44 -7.56
C ASP A 55 13.28 4.54 -7.94
N ASP A 56 12.76 5.68 -8.37
CA ASP A 56 13.47 6.86 -8.90
C ASP A 56 13.84 7.91 -7.83
N GLY A 57 13.55 7.61 -6.56
CA GLY A 57 13.74 8.51 -5.43
C GLY A 57 12.66 9.59 -5.26
N ARG A 58 11.72 9.74 -6.20
CA ARG A 58 10.60 10.69 -6.16
C ARG A 58 9.22 10.03 -6.12
N THR A 59 9.18 8.72 -6.34
CA THR A 59 7.97 7.89 -6.27
C THR A 59 7.89 7.14 -4.94
N LEU A 60 6.70 7.17 -4.33
CA LEU A 60 6.36 6.44 -3.11
C LEU A 60 5.39 5.29 -3.44
N GLU A 61 5.54 4.12 -2.81
CA GLU A 61 4.59 3.02 -2.97
C GLU A 61 3.79 2.77 -1.69
N VAL A 62 2.46 2.71 -1.80
CA VAL A 62 1.60 2.16 -0.74
C VAL A 62 1.67 0.63 -0.82
N VAL A 63 2.46 0.02 0.06
CA VAL A 63 2.72 -1.42 0.03
C VAL A 63 1.69 -2.22 0.83
N ARG A 64 1.02 -1.59 1.79
CA ARG A 64 -0.09 -2.16 2.56
C ARG A 64 -1.12 -1.10 2.84
N CYS A 65 -2.38 -1.43 2.61
CA CYS A 65 -3.54 -0.68 3.09
C CYS A 65 -4.55 -1.72 3.56
N CYS A 66 -4.69 -1.87 4.88
CA CYS A 66 -5.53 -2.90 5.49
C CYS A 66 -6.54 -2.22 6.41
N THR A 67 -7.80 -2.61 6.30
CA THR A 67 -8.89 -2.10 7.15
C THR A 67 -9.74 -3.26 7.63
N ASP A 68 -10.44 -3.08 8.73
CA ASP A 68 -11.38 -4.08 9.29
C ASP A 68 -12.76 -4.09 8.58
N GLY A 69 -12.87 -3.39 7.45
CA GLY A 69 -14.13 -3.19 6.72
C GLY A 69 -14.91 -1.93 7.12
N THR A 70 -14.48 -1.17 8.13
CA THR A 70 -15.09 0.11 8.49
C THR A 70 -15.11 1.07 7.29
N LYS A 71 -16.30 1.62 7.02
CA LYS A 71 -16.58 2.47 5.85
C LYS A 71 -15.61 3.64 5.79
N ASN A 72 -15.13 4.03 4.61
CA ASN A 72 -14.25 5.18 4.34
C ASN A 72 -12.84 5.14 4.99
N VAL A 73 -12.45 4.10 5.73
CA VAL A 73 -11.10 4.03 6.34
C VAL A 73 -10.00 3.98 5.27
N CYS A 74 -10.20 3.22 4.20
CA CYS A 74 -9.22 3.10 3.11
C CYS A 74 -8.98 4.45 2.42
N THR A 75 -10.05 5.16 2.03
CA THR A 75 -9.95 6.49 1.41
C THR A 75 -9.33 7.52 2.35
N PHE A 76 -9.69 7.49 3.64
CA PHE A 76 -9.08 8.32 4.67
C PHE A 76 -7.56 8.12 4.75
N LEU A 77 -7.11 6.87 4.83
CA LEU A 77 -5.70 6.51 4.92
C LEU A 77 -4.92 6.91 3.66
N LEU A 78 -5.46 6.65 2.46
CA LEU A 78 -4.86 7.08 1.20
C LEU A 78 -4.71 8.61 1.14
N GLY A 79 -5.71 9.35 1.62
CA GLY A 79 -5.66 10.81 1.73
C GLY A 79 -4.57 11.29 2.71
N ARG A 80 -4.30 10.56 3.79
CA ARG A 80 -3.21 10.89 4.72
C ARG A 80 -1.83 10.63 4.12
N ILE A 81 -1.65 9.51 3.43
CA ILE A 81 -0.40 9.24 2.68
C ILE A 81 -0.14 10.37 1.68
N ARG A 82 -1.15 10.79 0.91
CA ARG A 82 -1.03 11.90 -0.06
C ARG A 82 -0.41 13.14 0.57
N ARG A 83 -0.99 13.60 1.69
CA ARG A 83 -0.56 14.84 2.36
C ARG A 83 0.87 14.75 2.89
N ILE A 84 1.25 13.61 3.46
CA ILE A 84 2.62 13.40 3.95
C ILE A 84 3.59 13.30 2.78
N ALA A 85 3.22 12.59 1.71
CA ALA A 85 4.07 12.46 0.55
C ALA A 85 4.35 13.82 -0.11
N GLN A 86 3.33 14.68 -0.22
CA GLN A 86 3.49 16.07 -0.67
C GLN A 86 4.41 16.87 0.26
N ALA A 87 4.21 16.78 1.57
CA ALA A 87 5.05 17.47 2.56
C ALA A 87 6.53 17.02 2.52
N MET A 88 6.78 15.75 2.15
CA MET A 88 8.12 15.20 1.99
C MET A 88 8.74 15.45 0.61
N GLY A 89 8.00 16.05 -0.33
CA GLY A 89 8.50 16.36 -1.69
C GLY A 89 8.46 15.21 -2.70
N TYR A 90 7.68 14.15 -2.44
CA TYR A 90 7.41 13.14 -3.47
C TYR A 90 6.54 13.73 -4.57
N THR A 91 6.72 13.26 -5.81
CA THR A 91 5.96 13.75 -6.98
C THR A 91 4.92 12.74 -7.46
N LYS A 92 5.00 11.50 -6.99
CA LYS A 92 4.11 10.41 -7.39
C LYS A 92 3.91 9.41 -6.26
N ILE A 93 2.69 8.89 -6.15
CA ILE A 93 2.39 7.70 -5.35
C ILE A 93 1.85 6.61 -6.27
N ILE A 94 2.29 5.39 -6.03
CA ILE A 94 1.80 4.20 -6.68
C ILE A 94 1.25 3.20 -5.66
N SER A 95 0.39 2.31 -6.13
CA SER A 95 -0.08 1.17 -5.36
C SER A 95 -0.52 0.06 -6.30
N TYR A 96 -0.63 -1.15 -5.75
CA TYR A 96 -1.10 -2.31 -6.46
C TYR A 96 -2.26 -2.95 -5.71
N ILE A 97 -3.31 -3.27 -6.46
CA ILE A 97 -4.42 -4.13 -6.00
C ILE A 97 -4.53 -5.33 -6.95
N LEU A 98 -5.20 -6.39 -6.53
CA LEU A 98 -5.49 -7.54 -7.38
C LEU A 98 -6.36 -7.13 -8.57
N GLU A 99 -6.22 -7.83 -9.70
CA GLU A 99 -7.07 -7.64 -10.87
C GLU A 99 -8.57 -7.75 -10.55
N THR A 100 -8.92 -8.61 -9.59
CA THR A 100 -10.29 -8.86 -9.14
C THR A 100 -10.83 -7.80 -8.18
N GLU A 101 -9.99 -6.89 -7.68
CA GLU A 101 -10.43 -5.82 -6.78
C GLU A 101 -10.99 -4.63 -7.58
N SER A 102 -12.05 -4.01 -7.06
CA SER A 102 -12.80 -2.98 -7.79
C SER A 102 -12.06 -1.65 -7.93
N GLY A 103 -11.11 -1.36 -7.04
CA GLY A 103 -10.38 -0.09 -6.99
C GLY A 103 -11.24 1.14 -6.66
N VAL A 104 -12.48 0.96 -6.17
CA VAL A 104 -13.41 2.07 -5.88
C VAL A 104 -12.81 3.08 -4.91
N SER A 105 -12.14 2.62 -3.86
CA SER A 105 -11.47 3.50 -2.89
C SER A 105 -10.35 4.33 -3.52
N TYR A 106 -9.63 3.78 -4.51
CA TYR A 106 -8.59 4.52 -5.22
C TYR A 106 -9.19 5.62 -6.10
N LYS A 107 -10.23 5.29 -6.87
CA LYS A 107 -10.98 6.29 -7.67
C LYS A 107 -11.51 7.43 -6.78
N ALA A 108 -12.15 7.08 -5.67
CA ALA A 108 -12.68 8.05 -4.70
C ALA A 108 -11.58 8.92 -4.06
N ALA A 109 -10.36 8.39 -3.92
CA ALA A 109 -9.19 9.14 -3.44
C ALA A 109 -8.48 9.95 -4.54
N GLY A 110 -9.01 9.98 -5.77
CA GLY A 110 -8.47 10.75 -6.90
C GLY A 110 -7.34 10.05 -7.67
N TRP A 111 -7.14 8.75 -7.45
CA TRP A 111 -6.16 7.96 -8.18
C TRP A 111 -6.73 7.49 -9.51
N HIS A 112 -5.87 7.22 -10.46
CA HIS A 112 -6.26 6.59 -11.73
C HIS A 112 -5.54 5.25 -11.91
N LYS A 113 -6.19 4.33 -12.60
CA LYS A 113 -5.59 3.05 -12.99
C LYS A 113 -4.62 3.33 -14.13
N ALA A 114 -3.33 3.06 -13.92
CA ALA A 114 -2.27 3.37 -14.86
C ALA A 114 -1.88 2.18 -15.73
N ALA A 115 -1.96 0.95 -15.20
CA ALA A 115 -1.61 -0.26 -15.94
C ALA A 115 -2.26 -1.51 -15.37
N ASP A 116 -2.49 -2.50 -16.23
CA ASP A 116 -2.67 -3.89 -15.84
C ASP A 116 -1.30 -4.59 -15.84
N VAL A 117 -0.98 -5.22 -14.71
CA VAL A 117 0.33 -5.83 -14.47
C VAL A 117 0.12 -7.32 -14.32
N ARG A 118 0.68 -8.09 -15.27
CA ARG A 118 0.66 -9.54 -15.20
C ARG A 118 1.50 -10.00 -14.01
N GLY A 119 0.94 -10.96 -13.26
CA GLY A 119 1.65 -11.55 -12.15
C GLY A 119 2.80 -12.41 -12.65
N HIS A 120 4.00 -12.17 -12.15
CA HIS A 120 5.20 -12.92 -12.52
C HIS A 120 6.00 -13.27 -11.28
N SER A 121 6.66 -14.43 -11.32
CA SER A 121 7.67 -14.75 -10.32
C SER A 121 8.88 -13.84 -10.56
N TRP A 122 9.48 -13.34 -9.47
CA TRP A 122 10.75 -12.64 -9.55
C TRP A 122 11.94 -13.61 -9.67
N ASP A 123 11.65 -14.91 -9.72
CA ASP A 123 12.60 -15.99 -9.92
C ASP A 123 13.03 -16.06 -11.38
N CYS A 124 14.35 -16.05 -11.62
CA CYS A 124 14.94 -16.20 -12.94
C CYS A 124 16.20 -17.07 -12.80
N PRO A 125 16.62 -17.84 -13.83
CA PRO A 125 17.75 -18.77 -13.72
C PRO A 125 19.05 -18.14 -13.18
N ASN A 126 19.35 -16.90 -13.60
CA ASN A 126 20.55 -16.18 -13.16
C ASN A 126 20.41 -15.46 -11.81
N ARG A 127 19.22 -15.50 -11.19
CA ARG A 127 18.96 -14.93 -9.86
C ARG A 127 17.79 -15.66 -9.20
N PRO A 128 18.05 -16.82 -8.58
CA PRO A 128 17.01 -17.55 -7.89
C PRO A 128 16.42 -16.72 -6.75
N ARG A 129 15.09 -16.65 -6.68
CA ARG A 129 14.36 -15.91 -5.64
C ARG A 129 13.11 -16.65 -5.20
N GLN A 130 12.89 -16.70 -3.88
CA GLN A 130 11.61 -17.14 -3.35
C GLN A 130 10.58 -16.01 -3.49
N THR A 131 9.63 -16.17 -4.42
CA THR A 131 8.54 -15.20 -4.59
C THR A 131 7.52 -15.37 -3.46
N THR A 132 7.49 -14.42 -2.53
CA THR A 132 6.53 -14.38 -1.40
C THR A 132 5.27 -13.59 -1.73
N ALA A 133 5.26 -12.85 -2.84
CA ALA A 133 4.11 -12.07 -3.28
C ALA A 133 3.15 -12.94 -4.13
N PRO A 134 1.84 -12.66 -4.12
CA PRO A 134 0.90 -13.31 -5.02
C PRO A 134 1.33 -13.14 -6.49
N VAL A 135 1.37 -14.26 -7.23
CA VAL A 135 1.71 -14.33 -8.67
C VAL A 135 0.49 -14.07 -9.55
N CYS A 136 -0.62 -13.63 -8.96
CA CYS A 136 -1.81 -13.21 -9.70
C CYS A 136 -1.61 -11.83 -10.35
N ASN A 137 -2.41 -11.58 -11.39
CA ASN A 137 -2.48 -10.30 -12.05
C ASN A 137 -2.94 -9.20 -11.08
N LYS A 138 -2.42 -8.00 -11.30
CA LYS A 138 -2.63 -6.83 -10.47
C LYS A 138 -2.96 -5.64 -11.34
N GLN A 139 -3.58 -4.64 -10.73
CA GLN A 139 -3.79 -3.33 -11.31
C GLN A 139 -2.84 -2.36 -10.61
N ARG A 140 -2.07 -1.59 -11.38
CA ARG A 140 -1.29 -0.47 -10.84
C ARG A 140 -2.13 0.79 -10.86
N TRP A 141 -2.16 1.45 -9.71
CA TRP A 141 -2.83 2.72 -9.50
C TRP A 141 -1.80 3.80 -9.24
N GLU A 142 -2.02 4.99 -9.82
CA GLU A 142 -1.11 6.12 -9.71
C GLU A 142 -1.86 7.38 -9.25
N LEU A 143 -1.16 8.18 -8.46
CA LEU A 143 -1.55 9.53 -8.08
C LEU A 143 -0.35 10.46 -8.24
N THR A 144 -0.47 11.43 -9.14
CA THR A 144 0.47 12.55 -9.26
C THR A 144 0.18 13.55 -8.14
N LEU A 145 1.24 14.07 -7.50
CA LEU A 145 1.15 14.89 -6.29
C LEU A 145 1.29 16.39 -6.52
#